data_AF-A0A7W9Z5T3-F1
#
_entry.id   AF-A0A7W9Z5T3-F1
#
_cell.length_a   1.000
_cell.length_b   1.000
_cell.length_c   1.000
_cell.angle_alpha   90.00
_cell.angle_beta   90.00
_cell.angle_gamma   90.00
#
_symmetry.space_group_name_H-M   'P 1'
#
loop_
_entity.id
_entity.type
_entity.pdbx_description
1 polymer ?
#
loop_
_entity_poly.entity_id
_entity_poly.type
_entity_poly.pdbx_seq_one_letter_code
_entity_poly.pdbx_strand_id
1 'polypeptide(L)' 'MTHDRLVFGVTIDQIDELNSLLRTITANGDVVKICSADALHPQSVSTLGEAIFNAALAVREVFGQVEGQRLQNRDGGS' A
#
# COMPACT_ATOMS: atom_id res chain seq x y z
N MET A 1 -21.41 15.63 -16.42
CA MET A 1 -20.06 15.70 -15.82
C MET A 1 -19.14 14.83 -16.64
N THR A 2 -18.23 15.45 -17.39
CA THR A 2 -17.12 14.76 -18.05
C THR A 2 -16.14 14.35 -16.95
N HIS A 3 -15.98 13.05 -16.71
CA HIS A 3 -14.98 12.54 -15.79
C HIS A 3 -13.63 12.65 -16.48
N ASP A 4 -12.81 13.58 -16.01
CA ASP A 4 -11.46 13.74 -16.51
C ASP A 4 -10.65 12.48 -16.17
N ARG A 5 -10.19 11.76 -17.19
CA ARG A 5 -9.53 10.46 -16.98
C ARG A 5 -8.12 10.73 -16.48
N LEU A 6 -7.89 10.51 -15.19
CA LEU A 6 -6.55 10.57 -14.61
C LEU A 6 -5.77 9.31 -14.99
N VAL A 7 -4.67 9.50 -15.71
CA VAL A 7 -3.74 8.43 -16.09
C VAL A 7 -2.40 8.73 -15.43
N PHE A 8 -1.81 7.73 -14.80
CA PHE A 8 -0.50 7.84 -14.14
C PHE A 8 0.43 6.77 -14.72
N GLY A 9 1.72 7.10 -14.77
CA GLY A 9 2.77 6.11 -14.95
C GLY A 9 2.94 5.30 -13.67
N VAL A 10 3.55 4.12 -13.82
CA VAL A 10 4.02 3.30 -12.70
C VAL A 10 5.26 2.54 -13.15
N THR A 11 6.25 2.38 -12.28
CA THR A 11 7.41 1.52 -12.54
C THR A 11 7.15 0.09 -12.07
N ILE A 12 7.89 -0.88 -12.62
CA ILE A 12 7.81 -2.27 -12.13
C ILE A 12 8.24 -2.36 -10.67
N ASP A 13 9.29 -1.63 -10.28
CA ASP A 13 9.76 -1.60 -8.89
C ASP A 13 8.66 -1.12 -7.92
N GLN A 14 7.85 -0.13 -8.31
CA GLN A 14 6.72 0.35 -7.50
C GLN A 14 5.59 -0.69 -7.38
N ILE A 15 5.35 -1.48 -8.43
CA ILE A 15 4.38 -2.58 -8.39
C ILE A 15 4.88 -3.68 -7.46
N ASP A 16 6.15 -4.04 -7.56
CA ASP A 16 6.77 -5.08 -6.75
C ASP A 16 6.80 -4.69 -5.27
N GLU A 17 7.16 -3.43 -4.98
CA GLU A 17 7.12 -2.86 -3.63
C GLU A 17 5.70 -2.87 -3.06
N LEU A 18 4.72 -2.39 -3.83
CA LEU A 18 3.32 -2.41 -3.40
C LEU A 18 2.84 -3.83 -3.08
N ASN A 19 3.14 -4.81 -3.94
CA ASN A 19 2.77 -6.20 -3.72
C ASN A 19 3.44 -6.78 -2.46
N SER A 20 4.72 -6.46 -2.23
CA SER A 20 5.45 -6.89 -1.03
C SER A 20 4.83 -6.31 0.25
N LEU A 21 4.50 -5.01 0.23
CA LEU A 21 3.88 -4.32 1.36
C LEU A 21 2.49 -4.87 1.69
N LEU A 22 1.64 -5.08 0.67
CA LEU A 22 0.32 -5.69 0.85
C LEU A 22 0.43 -7.10 1.45
N ARG A 23 1.39 -7.89 0.99
CA ARG A 23 1.63 -9.24 1.51
C ARG A 23 2.10 -9.21 2.97
N THR A 24 2.90 -8.23 3.34
CA THR A 24 3.35 -7.99 4.73
C THR A 24 2.18 -7.61 5.64
N ILE A 25 1.28 -6.72 5.17
CA ILE A 25 0.07 -6.35 5.90
C ILE A 25 -0.82 -7.57 6.11
N THR A 26 -1.08 -8.37 5.07
CA THR A 26 -1.90 -9.58 5.17
C THR A 26 -1.30 -10.58 6.15
N ALA A 27 -0.01 -10.87 6.06
CA ALA A 27 0.66 -11.83 6.94
C ALA A 27 0.56 -11.41 8.42
N ASN A 28 0.82 -10.14 8.74
CA ASN A 28 0.71 -9.66 10.11
C ASN A 28 -0.76 -9.59 10.58
N GLY A 29 -1.69 -9.23 9.70
CA GLY A 29 -3.12 -9.21 9.99
C GLY A 29 -3.69 -10.60 10.27
N ASP A 30 -3.21 -11.63 9.56
CA ASP A 30 -3.60 -13.02 9.79
C ASP A 30 -3.15 -13.50 11.18
N VAL A 31 -1.94 -13.13 11.62
CA VAL A 31 -1.47 -13.44 12.99
C VAL A 31 -2.37 -12.79 14.04
N VAL A 32 -2.75 -11.51 13.86
CA VAL A 32 -3.68 -10.80 14.75
C VAL A 32 -5.07 -11.45 14.77
N LYS A 33 -5.55 -11.94 13.62
CA LYS A 33 -6.87 -12.57 13.49
C LYS A 33 -6.91 -13.98 14.09
N ILE A 34 -5.85 -14.77 13.91
CA ILE A 34 -5.79 -16.18 14.31
C ILE A 34 -5.49 -16.31 15.80
N CYS A 35 -4.63 -15.46 16.34
CA CYS A 35 -4.27 -15.52 17.75
C CYS A 35 -5.28 -14.75 18.60
N SER A 36 -5.98 -15.43 19.50
CA SER A 36 -6.72 -14.79 20.59
C SER A 36 -5.79 -13.89 21.40
N ALA A 37 -6.29 -12.77 21.93
CA ALA A 37 -5.49 -11.85 22.75
C ALA A 37 -4.82 -12.55 23.96
N ASP A 38 -5.42 -13.65 24.44
CA ASP A 38 -4.89 -14.48 25.53
C ASP A 38 -3.74 -15.41 25.12
N ALA A 39 -3.53 -15.63 23.82
CA ALA A 39 -2.46 -16.46 23.25
C ALA A 39 -1.24 -15.65 22.78
N LEU A 40 -1.37 -14.32 22.67
CA LEU A 40 -0.29 -13.41 22.32
C LEU A 40 0.27 -12.75 23.58
N HIS A 41 1.59 -12.66 23.67
CA HIS A 41 2.21 -11.80 24.68
C HIS A 41 1.75 -10.35 24.43
N PRO A 42 1.41 -9.54 25.46
CA PRO A 42 0.86 -8.19 25.27
C PRO A 42 1.71 -7.29 24.36
N GLN A 43 3.03 -7.44 24.43
CA GLN A 43 3.99 -6.73 23.58
C GLN A 43 3.89 -7.12 22.10
N SER A 44 3.52 -8.37 21.79
CA SER A 44 3.38 -8.86 20.42
C SER A 44 2.24 -8.18 19.66
N VAL A 45 1.14 -7.83 20.34
CA VAL A 45 0.02 -7.10 19.72
C VAL A 45 0.47 -5.72 19.27
N SER A 46 1.20 -4.99 20.12
CA SER A 46 1.74 -3.68 19.77
C SER A 46 2.74 -3.76 18.61
N THR A 47 3.65 -4.75 18.63
CA THR A 47 4.63 -4.94 17.54
C THR A 47 3.96 -5.29 16.21
N LEU A 48 2.93 -6.16 16.21
CA LEU A 48 2.19 -6.50 14.99
C LEU A 48 1.40 -5.29 14.45
N GLY A 49 0.77 -4.52 15.34
CA GLY A 49 0.08 -3.28 14.97
C GLY A 49 1.02 -2.24 14.36
N GLU A 50 2.20 -2.04 14.96
CA GLU A 50 3.25 -1.15 14.44
C GLU A 50 3.75 -1.61 13.06
N ALA A 51 3.99 -2.92 12.89
CA ALA A 51 4.43 -3.47 11.60
C ALA A 51 3.38 -3.24 10.49
N ILE A 52 2.08 -3.43 10.79
CA ILE A 52 0.99 -3.15 9.85
C ILE A 52 0.93 -1.66 9.52
N PHE A 53 1.01 -0.80 10.53
CA PHE A 53 0.93 0.64 10.35
C PHE A 53 2.09 1.17 9.49
N ASN A 54 3.31 0.73 9.76
CA ASN A 54 4.49 1.12 8.98
C ASN A 54 4.39 0.65 7.53
N ALA A 55 3.92 -0.59 7.29
CA ALA A 55 3.70 -1.06 5.92
C ALA A 55 2.62 -0.25 5.19
N ALA A 56 1.54 0.16 5.88
CA ALA A 56 0.51 1.01 5.29
C ALA A 56 1.02 2.43 4.97
N LEU A 57 1.91 2.99 5.80
CA LEU A 57 2.58 4.25 5.49
C LEU A 57 3.44 4.15 4.23
N ALA A 58 4.22 3.09 4.10
CA ALA A 58 5.02 2.84 2.90
C ALA A 58 4.14 2.69 1.64
N VAL A 59 2.98 2.02 1.75
CA VAL A 59 2.00 1.97 0.64
C VAL A 59 1.56 3.38 0.23
N ARG A 60 1.29 4.25 1.20
CA ARG A 60 0.91 5.64 0.92
C ARG A 60 2.02 6.44 0.26
N GLU A 61 3.28 6.16 0.59
CA GLU A 61 4.43 6.77 -0.08
C GLU A 61 4.52 6.33 -1.55
N VAL A 62 4.33 5.03 -1.85
CA VAL A 62 4.26 4.53 -3.23
C VAL A 62 3.16 5.24 -4.01
N PHE A 63 1.97 5.42 -3.43
CA PHE A 63 0.90 6.19 -4.07
C PHE A 63 1.29 7.65 -4.31
N GLY A 64 1.95 8.31 -3.35
CA GLY A 64 2.45 9.68 -3.53
C GLY A 64 3.47 9.80 -4.67
N GLN A 65 4.32 8.79 -4.86
CA GLN A 65 5.23 8.75 -6.01
C GLN A 65 4.47 8.57 -7.34
N VAL A 66 3.47 7.68 -7.39
CA VAL A 66 2.63 7.46 -8.58
C VAL A 66 1.85 8.72 -8.94
N GLU A 67 1.32 9.45 -7.95
CA GLU A 67 0.64 10.73 -8.18
C GLU A 67 1.56 11.76 -8.87
N GLY A 68 2.86 11.75 -8.54
CA GLY A 68 3.89 12.55 -9.21
C GLY A 68 4.19 12.15 -10.66
N GLN A 69 3.72 10.97 -11.10
CA GLN A 69 3.92 10.43 -12.45
C GLN A 69 2.68 10.62 -13.34
N ARG A 70 1.89 11.67 -13.11
CA ARG A 70 0.70 11.98 -13.90
C ARG A 70 1.06 12.12 -15.38
N LEU A 71 0.42 11.31 -16.22
CA LEU A 71 0.54 11.38 -17.66
C LEU A 71 -0.47 12.39 -18.19
N GLN A 72 -0.01 13.30 -19.05
CA GLN A 72 -0.92 14.18 -19.76
C GLN A 72 -1.77 13.33 -20.69
N ASN A 73 -3.08 13.56 -20.68
CA ASN A 73 -3.96 12.98 -21.68
C ASN A 73 -3.44 13.47 -23.03
N ARG A 74 -2.98 12.55 -23.87
CA ARG A 74 -2.47 12.88 -25.21
C ARG A 74 -3.70 13.15 -26.08
N ASP A 75 -4.42 14.23 -25.78
CA ASP A 75 -5.48 14.71 -26.65
C ASP A 75 -4.81 15.08 -27.98
N GLY A 76 -5.29 14.41 -29.03
CA GLY A 76 -4.62 14.30 -30.32
C GLY A 76 -4.16 15.64 -30.87
N GLY A 77 -2.84 15.78 -31.02
CA GLY A 77 -2.21 16.86 -31.77
C GLY A 77 -1.75 16.33 -33.12
N SER A 78 -2.57 16.54 -34.15
CA SER A 78 -2.23 17.04 -35.51
C SER A 78 -3.42 16.87 -36.44
#